data_AF-A0A845S4M8-F1
#
_entry.id   AF-A0A845S4M8-F1
#
_cell.length_a   1.000
_cell.length_b   1.000
_cell.length_c   1.000
_cell.angle_alpha   90.00
_cell.angle_beta   90.00
_cell.angle_gamma   90.00
#
_symmetry.space_group_name_H-M   'P 1'
#
loop_
_entity.id
_entity.type
_entity.pdbx_description
1 polymer ?
#
loop_
_entity_poly.entity_id
_entity_poly.type
_entity_poly.pdbx_seq_one_letter_code
_entity_poly.pdbx_strand_id
1 'polypeptide(L)'
;MRYFKALLLTEGAHGMVSQAEGLAKALKLDFNHCFVNLKKPWRYFPIKLVPVSKSVIDGKIPNQIENQVLISCGKNSIISSLFLKRNNKNLFNIHIQNPKVNFSNFDLIVAPEHDQIKGNNVLSTFGALHYITKQEIDNS
;
A
#
# COMPACT_ATOMS: atom_id res chain seq x y z
N MET A 1 4.00 -18.68 -18.25
CA MET A 1 3.07 -17.77 -17.53
C MET A 1 3.86 -16.59 -17.02
N ARG A 2 3.43 -15.35 -17.31
CA ARG A 2 4.10 -14.14 -16.83
C ARG A 2 3.57 -13.86 -15.42
N TYR A 3 4.30 -14.25 -14.38
CA TYR A 3 3.94 -13.92 -13.00
C TYR A 3 4.00 -12.40 -12.85
N PHE A 4 2.87 -11.79 -12.49
CA PHE A 4 2.84 -10.37 -12.17
C PHE A 4 3.59 -10.18 -10.85
N LYS A 5 4.53 -9.23 -10.84
CA LYS A 5 5.25 -8.86 -9.63
C LYS A 5 4.55 -7.69 -8.95
N ALA A 6 4.58 -7.67 -7.62
CA ALA A 6 4.11 -6.58 -6.78
C ALA A 6 5.25 -5.99 -5.94
N LEU A 7 5.22 -4.68 -5.70
CA LEU A 7 6.05 -4.05 -4.68
C LEU A 7 5.16 -3.78 -3.46
N LEU A 8 5.55 -4.30 -2.29
CA LEU A 8 4.84 -4.05 -1.03
C LEU A 8 5.48 -2.87 -0.31
N LEU A 9 4.72 -1.80 -0.14
CA LEU A 9 5.19 -0.54 0.42
C LEU A 9 4.57 -0.30 1.79
N THR A 10 5.36 -0.47 2.85
CA THR A 10 4.86 -0.36 4.23
C THR A 10 5.89 0.35 5.11
N GLU A 11 5.51 0.71 6.33
CA GLU A 11 6.46 1.23 7.33
C GLU A 11 7.24 0.14 8.09
N GLY A 12 6.95 -1.15 7.82
CA GLY A 12 7.57 -2.29 8.50
C GLY A 12 6.86 -2.78 9.74
N ALA A 13 5.78 -2.11 10.18
CA ALA A 13 4.94 -2.62 11.27
C ALA A 13 4.27 -3.94 10.85
N HIS A 14 4.38 -4.98 11.69
CA HIS A 14 3.96 -6.34 11.36
C HIS A 14 2.50 -6.43 10.88
N GLY A 15 1.60 -5.65 11.47
CA GLY A 15 0.19 -5.59 11.05
C GLY A 15 -0.01 -5.03 9.63
N MET A 16 0.82 -4.07 9.21
CA MET A 16 0.78 -3.51 7.85
C MET A 16 1.42 -4.46 6.84
N VAL A 17 2.52 -5.08 7.23
CA VAL A 17 3.20 -6.11 6.44
C VAL A 17 2.26 -7.28 6.17
N SER A 18 1.61 -7.79 7.22
CA SER A 18 0.67 -8.90 7.10
C SER A 18 -0.50 -8.59 6.15
N GLN A 19 -1.05 -7.38 6.22
CA GLN A 19 -2.11 -6.93 5.31
C GLN A 19 -1.65 -6.89 3.85
N ALA A 20 -0.48 -6.29 3.58
CA ALA A 20 0.06 -6.17 2.24
C ALA A 20 0.42 -7.54 1.64
N GLU A 21 1.05 -8.41 2.43
CA GLU A 21 1.37 -9.78 2.02
C GLU A 21 0.11 -10.62 1.80
N GLY A 22 -0.87 -10.53 2.70
CA GLY A 22 -2.11 -11.28 2.58
C GLY A 22 -2.84 -10.97 1.27
N LEU A 23 -2.91 -9.68 0.91
CA LEU A 23 -3.46 -9.28 -0.38
C LEU A 23 -2.62 -9.79 -1.56
N ALA A 24 -1.29 -9.65 -1.49
CA ALA A 24 -0.41 -10.10 -2.57
C ALA A 24 -0.49 -11.63 -2.81
N LYS A 25 -0.52 -12.41 -1.73
CA LYS A 25 -0.69 -13.87 -1.75
C LYS A 25 -2.05 -14.26 -2.33
N ALA A 26 -3.13 -13.59 -1.91
CA ALA A 26 -4.48 -13.83 -2.44
C ALA A 26 -4.56 -13.57 -3.95
N LEU A 27 -3.82 -12.55 -4.43
CA LEU A 27 -3.69 -12.24 -5.86
C LEU A 27 -2.69 -13.13 -6.61
N LYS A 28 -2.01 -14.07 -5.91
CA LYS A 28 -0.97 -14.96 -6.46
C LYS A 28 0.17 -14.20 -7.15
N LEU A 29 0.58 -13.08 -6.55
CA LEU A 29 1.66 -12.24 -7.04
C LEU A 29 2.99 -12.63 -6.39
N ASP A 30 4.07 -12.62 -7.16
CA ASP A 30 5.42 -12.57 -6.58
C ASP A 30 5.66 -11.17 -6.04
N PHE A 31 6.31 -11.00 -4.89
CA PHE A 31 6.47 -9.68 -4.31
C PHE A 31 7.80 -9.42 -3.62
N ASN A 32 8.18 -8.15 -3.61
CA ASN A 32 9.32 -7.63 -2.85
C ASN A 32 8.84 -6.59 -1.84
N HIS A 33 9.47 -6.56 -0.68
CA HIS A 33 9.19 -5.53 0.33
C HIS A 33 10.04 -4.29 0.11
N CYS A 34 9.41 -3.12 0.26
CA CYS A 34 10.04 -1.83 0.36
C CYS A 34 9.52 -1.14 1.63
N PHE A 35 10.40 -1.04 2.63
CA PHE A 35 10.07 -0.35 3.87
C PHE A 35 10.40 1.13 3.74
N VAL A 36 9.40 1.98 4.00
CA VAL A 36 9.51 3.43 3.84
C VAL A 36 8.94 4.15 5.05
N ASN A 37 9.53 5.29 5.37
CA ASN A 37 8.99 6.23 6.33
C ASN A 37 9.01 7.64 5.74
N LEU A 38 8.53 8.61 6.51
CA LEU A 38 8.68 10.02 6.21
C LEU A 38 9.80 10.60 7.07
N LYS A 39 10.62 11.48 6.48
CA LYS A 39 11.62 12.24 7.23
C LYS A 39 10.95 13.16 8.22
N LYS A 40 11.64 13.51 9.30
CA LYS A 40 11.24 14.65 10.14
C LYS A 40 11.41 15.95 9.33
N PRO A 41 10.50 16.93 9.47
CA PRO A 41 9.33 16.95 10.35
C PRO A 41 8.06 16.31 9.73
N TRP A 42 8.09 15.96 8.44
CA TRP A 42 6.93 15.50 7.65
C TRP A 42 6.17 14.33 8.27
N ARG A 43 6.87 13.43 8.98
CA ARG A 43 6.24 12.32 9.73
C ARG A 43 5.15 12.76 10.70
N TYR A 44 5.29 13.95 11.29
CA TYR A 44 4.35 14.48 12.28
C TYR A 44 3.22 15.31 11.66
N PHE A 45 3.34 15.69 10.40
CA PHE A 45 2.32 16.48 9.73
C PHE A 45 1.09 15.63 9.35
N PRO A 46 -0.10 16.25 9.25
CA PRO A 46 -1.22 15.67 8.53
C PRO A 46 -0.80 15.34 7.10
N ILE A 47 -1.13 14.12 6.64
CA ILE A 47 -0.63 13.61 5.34
C ILE A 47 -1.06 14.48 4.16
N LYS A 48 -2.22 15.15 4.27
CA LYS A 48 -2.74 16.09 3.26
C LYS A 48 -1.82 17.30 3.01
N LEU A 49 -0.96 17.65 3.97
CA LEU A 49 -0.06 18.80 3.90
C LEU A 49 1.37 18.41 3.49
N VAL A 50 1.68 17.10 3.44
CA VAL A 50 3.02 16.63 3.08
C VAL A 50 3.16 16.64 1.56
N PRO A 51 4.19 17.30 1.00
CA PRO A 51 4.37 17.34 -0.44
C PRO A 51 4.82 15.97 -0.97
N VAL A 52 4.30 15.60 -2.14
CA VAL A 52 4.67 14.35 -2.82
C VAL A 52 6.01 14.53 -3.53
N SER A 53 7.11 14.26 -2.83
CA SER A 53 8.47 14.41 -3.34
C SER A 53 9.41 13.36 -2.74
N LYS A 54 10.45 12.98 -3.48
CA LYS A 54 11.51 12.09 -2.97
C LYS A 54 12.22 12.67 -1.75
N SER A 55 12.30 14.00 -1.63
CA SER A 55 13.02 14.65 -0.53
C SER A 55 12.40 14.40 0.84
N VAL A 56 11.09 14.17 0.92
CA VAL A 56 10.38 13.93 2.20
C VAL A 56 10.38 12.46 2.63
N ILE A 57 10.74 11.55 1.73
CA ILE A 57 10.72 10.11 1.97
C ILE A 57 12.03 9.71 2.66
N ASP A 58 11.89 8.91 3.71
CA ASP A 58 13.00 8.28 4.42
C ASP A 58 13.10 6.81 3.98
N GLY A 59 14.29 6.41 3.53
CA GLY A 59 14.54 5.12 2.90
C GLY A 59 14.86 5.17 1.41
N LYS A 60 15.30 4.04 0.86
CA LYS A 60 15.61 3.89 -0.57
C LYS A 60 14.38 3.39 -1.31
N ILE A 61 13.77 4.29 -2.08
CA ILE A 61 12.70 3.93 -3.02
C ILE A 61 13.25 3.83 -4.45
N PRO A 62 12.78 2.85 -5.25
CA PRO A 62 13.11 2.79 -6.66
C PRO A 62 12.50 4.00 -7.39
N ASN A 63 13.21 4.55 -8.38
CA ASN A 63 12.64 5.62 -9.21
C ASN A 63 11.64 5.05 -10.23
N GLN A 64 11.93 3.87 -10.75
CA GLN A 64 11.12 3.16 -11.73
C GLN A 64 10.82 1.77 -11.21
N ILE A 65 9.57 1.34 -11.37
CA ILE A 65 9.09 0.04 -10.91
C ILE A 65 8.87 -0.83 -12.14
N GLU A 66 9.58 -1.95 -12.20
CA GLU A 66 9.38 -2.99 -13.21
C GLU A 66 8.09 -3.79 -12.95
N ASN A 67 7.66 -3.82 -11.68
CA ASN A 67 6.44 -4.43 -11.20
C ASN A 67 5.21 -3.68 -11.73
N GLN A 68 4.14 -4.40 -12.00
CA GLN A 68 2.90 -3.79 -12.51
C GLN A 68 1.94 -3.40 -11.38
N VAL A 69 2.14 -3.95 -10.18
CA VAL A 69 1.28 -3.71 -9.02
C VAL A 69 2.09 -3.11 -7.86
N LEU A 70 1.55 -2.08 -7.24
CA LEU A 70 2.05 -1.51 -5.99
C LEU A 70 0.99 -1.71 -4.91
N ILE A 71 1.32 -2.40 -3.83
CA ILE A 71 0.42 -2.56 -2.69
C ILE A 71 1.02 -1.77 -1.53
N SER A 72 0.34 -0.70 -1.13
CA SER A 72 0.77 0.16 -0.03
C SER A 72 -0.14 -0.02 1.19
N CYS A 73 0.40 0.07 2.40
CA CYS A 73 -0.38 -0.05 3.63
C CYS A 73 0.13 0.94 4.69
N GLY A 74 -0.80 1.66 5.31
CA GLY A 74 -0.54 2.60 6.39
C GLY A 74 -0.12 4.01 5.97
N LYS A 75 -0.27 4.96 6.91
CA LYS A 75 -0.15 6.41 6.67
C LYS A 75 1.19 6.81 6.02
N ASN A 76 2.30 6.28 6.53
CA ASN A 76 3.64 6.71 6.09
C ASN A 76 4.00 6.20 4.69
N SER A 77 3.28 5.21 4.18
CA SER A 77 3.47 4.70 2.81
C SER A 77 2.78 5.55 1.74
N ILE A 78 1.80 6.40 2.14
CA ILE A 78 0.95 7.15 1.19
C ILE A 78 1.78 8.04 0.29
N ILE A 79 2.63 8.91 0.85
CA ILE A 79 3.42 9.85 0.03
C ILE A 79 4.35 9.11 -0.92
N SER A 80 4.97 8.03 -0.44
CA SER A 80 5.83 7.18 -1.25
C SER A 80 5.04 6.49 -2.37
N SER A 81 3.82 6.02 -2.13
CA SER A 81 2.99 5.39 -3.17
C SER A 81 2.56 6.40 -4.23
N LEU A 82 2.19 7.62 -3.81
CA LEU A 82 1.83 8.70 -4.73
C LEU A 82 3.01 9.14 -5.57
N PHE A 83 4.19 9.24 -4.98
CA PHE A 83 5.42 9.55 -5.69
C PHE A 83 5.72 8.49 -6.76
N LEU A 84 5.61 7.20 -6.41
CA LEU A 84 5.85 6.10 -7.34
C LEU A 84 4.82 6.08 -8.48
N LYS A 85 3.52 6.25 -8.18
CA LYS A 85 2.46 6.31 -9.19
C LYS A 85 2.66 7.46 -10.18
N ARG A 86 3.09 8.63 -9.72
CA ARG A 86 3.38 9.79 -10.60
C ARG A 86 4.53 9.53 -11.57
N ASN A 87 5.54 8.77 -11.14
CA ASN A 87 6.71 8.46 -11.96
C ASN A 87 6.54 7.22 -12.84
N ASN A 88 5.50 6.40 -12.62
CA ASN A 88 5.30 5.13 -13.32
C ASN A 88 3.88 5.05 -13.89
N LYS A 89 3.71 5.40 -15.18
CA LYS A 89 2.39 5.52 -15.84
C LYS A 89 1.57 4.22 -15.83
N ASN A 90 2.23 3.06 -15.89
CA ASN A 90 1.58 1.75 -16.00
C ASN A 90 1.47 1.01 -14.65
N LEU A 91 1.72 1.70 -13.53
CA LEU A 91 1.67 1.10 -12.20
C LEU A 91 0.24 1.08 -11.69
N PHE A 92 -0.28 -0.11 -11.37
CA PHE A 92 -1.56 -0.28 -10.69
C PHE A 92 -1.35 -0.15 -9.18
N ASN A 93 -1.79 0.95 -8.56
CA ASN A 93 -1.56 1.21 -7.14
C ASN A 93 -2.80 0.93 -6.29
N ILE A 94 -2.63 -0.03 -5.38
CA ILE A 94 -3.59 -0.42 -4.35
C ILE A 94 -3.13 0.16 -3.01
N HIS A 95 -4.03 0.78 -2.26
CA HIS A 95 -3.76 1.18 -0.89
C HIS A 95 -4.70 0.49 0.08
N ILE A 96 -4.12 -0.08 1.13
CA ILE A 96 -4.86 -0.70 2.22
C ILE A 96 -5.01 0.32 3.34
N GLN A 97 -6.21 0.39 3.92
CA GLN A 97 -6.70 1.38 4.90
C GLN A 97 -7.19 2.69 4.27
N ASN A 98 -7.93 3.49 5.02
CA ASN A 98 -8.34 4.82 4.60
C ASN A 98 -7.13 5.77 4.44
N PRO A 99 -6.80 6.23 3.22
CA PRO A 99 -5.61 7.05 2.99
C PRO A 99 -5.77 8.51 3.47
N LYS A 100 -6.99 8.94 3.83
CA LYS A 100 -7.29 10.32 4.25
C LYS A 100 -6.78 11.41 3.28
N VAL A 101 -6.62 11.07 2.00
CA VAL A 101 -6.32 11.98 0.87
C VAL A 101 -7.30 11.67 -0.28
N ASN A 102 -7.24 12.42 -1.38
CA ASN A 102 -8.13 12.18 -2.53
C ASN A 102 -7.98 10.74 -3.05
N PHE A 103 -9.09 10.03 -3.17
CA PHE A 103 -9.15 8.63 -3.59
C PHE A 103 -8.73 8.44 -5.04
N SER A 104 -8.89 9.46 -5.89
CA SER A 104 -8.45 9.40 -7.30
C SER A 104 -6.93 9.30 -7.48
N ASN A 105 -6.16 9.43 -6.39
CA ASN A 105 -4.73 9.18 -6.42
C ASN A 105 -4.36 7.69 -6.44
N PHE A 106 -5.35 6.81 -6.23
CA PHE A 106 -5.20 5.37 -6.20
C PHE A 106 -6.09 4.72 -7.26
N ASP A 107 -5.62 3.66 -7.89
CA ASP A 107 -6.46 2.85 -8.76
C ASP A 107 -7.45 2.01 -7.93
N LEU A 108 -7.06 1.61 -6.72
CA LEU A 108 -7.91 0.87 -5.79
C LEU A 108 -7.56 1.19 -4.33
N ILE A 109 -8.58 1.30 -3.48
CA ILE A 109 -8.45 1.40 -2.03
C ILE A 109 -9.18 0.21 -1.42
N VAL A 110 -8.51 -0.50 -0.52
CA VAL A 110 -9.09 -1.61 0.24
C VAL A 110 -9.13 -1.18 1.70
N ALA A 111 -10.31 -0.94 2.25
CA ALA A 111 -10.45 -0.41 3.61
C ALA A 111 -11.50 -1.18 4.42
N PRO A 112 -11.32 -1.31 5.74
CA PRO A 112 -12.34 -1.91 6.59
C PRO A 112 -13.67 -1.14 6.54
N GLU A 113 -14.80 -1.86 6.68
CA GLU A 113 -16.14 -1.27 6.70
C GLU A 113 -16.32 -0.19 7.79
N HIS A 114 -15.65 -0.34 8.93
CA HIS A 114 -15.73 0.62 10.04
C HIS A 114 -15.14 2.00 9.71
N ASP A 115 -14.33 2.13 8.66
CA ASP A 115 -13.82 3.43 8.18
C ASP A 115 -14.89 4.24 7.43
N GLN A 116 -16.00 3.61 7.02
CA GLN A 116 -17.17 4.22 6.38
C GLN A 116 -16.86 5.09 5.13
N ILE A 117 -15.79 4.78 4.41
CA ILE A 117 -15.43 5.47 3.17
C ILE A 117 -16.15 4.86 1.97
N LYS A 118 -16.56 5.71 1.01
CA LYS A 118 -17.21 5.30 -0.23
C LYS A 118 -16.54 5.97 -1.43
N GLY A 119 -16.41 5.25 -2.53
CA GLY A 119 -15.87 5.74 -3.78
C GLY A 119 -15.88 4.65 -4.84
N ASN A 120 -15.83 5.04 -6.11
CA ASN A 120 -15.90 4.09 -7.24
C ASN A 120 -14.71 3.11 -7.26
N ASN A 121 -13.61 3.47 -6.62
CA ASN A 121 -12.39 2.68 -6.50
C ASN A 121 -12.16 2.16 -5.07
N VAL A 122 -13.20 2.05 -4.25
CA VAL A 122 -13.11 1.58 -2.87
C VAL A 122 -13.75 0.19 -2.74
N LEU A 123 -13.00 -0.76 -2.20
CA LEU A 123 -13.49 -2.07 -1.77
C LEU A 123 -13.47 -2.13 -0.24
N SER A 124 -14.61 -2.50 0.34
CA SER A 124 -14.76 -2.65 1.78
C SER A 124 -14.42 -4.07 2.22
N THR A 125 -13.78 -4.21 3.38
CA THR A 125 -13.45 -5.49 4.01
C THR A 125 -14.07 -5.63 5.38
N PHE A 126 -14.42 -6.85 5.77
CA PHE A 126 -14.77 -7.16 7.16
C PHE A 126 -13.50 -7.21 8.01
N GLY A 127 -13.20 -6.11 8.69
CA GLY A 127 -11.97 -5.97 9.47
C GLY A 127 -10.70 -5.79 8.62
N ALA A 128 -9.55 -6.05 9.23
CA ALA A 128 -8.24 -5.94 8.57
C ALA A 128 -7.88 -7.23 7.82
N LEU A 129 -7.19 -7.08 6.69
CA LEU A 129 -6.64 -8.22 5.95
C LEU A 129 -5.53 -8.91 6.73
N HIS A 130 -5.33 -10.20 6.45
CA HIS A 130 -4.22 -10.98 7.01
C HIS A 130 -3.78 -12.05 6.01
N TYR A 131 -2.52 -12.50 6.10
CA TYR A 131 -2.03 -13.61 5.28
C TYR A 131 -2.50 -15.00 5.77
N ILE A 132 -3.10 -15.09 6.95
CA ILE A 132 -3.50 -16.37 7.53
C ILE A 132 -4.83 -16.77 6.89
N THR A 133 -4.83 -17.94 6.28
CA THR A 133 -6.00 -18.53 5.66
C THR A 133 -6.66 -19.53 6.61
N LYS A 134 -7.95 -19.79 6.42
CA LYS A 134 -8.66 -20.84 7.17
C LYS A 134 -7.97 -22.21 7.03
N GLN A 135 -7.46 -22.51 5.83
CA GLN A 135 -6.74 -23.74 5.56
C GLN A 135 -5.45 -23.88 6.37
N GLU A 136 -4.70 -22.79 6.62
CA GLU A 136 -3.50 -22.85 7.48
C GLU A 136 -3.87 -23.10 8.94
N ILE A 137 -4.98 -22.53 9.41
CA ILE A 137 -5.50 -22.78 10.76
C ILE A 137 -5.94 -24.24 10.92
N ASP A 138 -6.71 -24.76 9.95
CA ASP A 138 -7.25 -26.13 10.00
C ASP A 138 -6.15 -27.22 9.89
N ASN A 139 -4.95 -26.87 9.40
CA ASN A 139 -3.80 -27.78 9.27
C ASN A 139 -2.70 -27.57 10.34
N SER A 140 -2.97 -26.76 11.38
CA SER A 140 -2.07 -26.54 12.53
C SER A 140 -2.37 -27.50 13.67
#